data_AF-A0A7C7W5I2-F1
#
_entry.id   AF-A0A7C7W5I2-F1
#
_cell.length_a   1.000
_cell.length_b   1.000
_cell.length_c   1.000
_cell.angle_alpha   90.00
_cell.angle_beta   90.00
_cell.angle_gamma   90.00
#
_symmetry.space_group_name_H-M   'P 1'
#
loop_
_entity.id
_entity.type
_entity.pdbx_description
1 polymer ?
#
loop_
_entity_poly.entity_id
_entity_poly.type
_entity_poly.pdbx_seq_one_letter_code
_entity_poly.pdbx_strand_id
1 'polypeptide(L)'
;GLLDQKEDIFFLSVNEIPKVLTDRSIGAKYRDSIRERRAIHAEYETRDLSATGEVTVEEGSVLSGTAVSGGRVTGRARVVLNPALASLRQGDILITEYTDPGWTPLFLIADAIVTEVGGMLSHTATLARELNKPAVFSVAGATRLIHNGQLITVDGWRGQVHLHAGEADS
;
A
#
# COMPACT_ATOMS: atom_id res chain seq x y z
N GLY A 1 20.07 -3.05 29.16
CA GLY A 1 20.53 -4.19 28.33
C GLY A 1 21.41 -3.65 27.23
N LEU A 2 22.06 -4.53 26.46
CA LEU A 2 22.90 -4.15 25.32
C LEU A 2 22.10 -3.42 24.23
N LEU A 3 20.87 -3.88 24.01
CA LEU A 3 19.81 -3.24 23.27
C LEU A 3 18.75 -2.77 24.27
N ASP A 4 18.08 -1.66 23.97
CA ASP A 4 16.97 -1.14 24.79
C ASP A 4 15.66 -1.82 24.42
N GLN A 5 15.51 -2.17 23.15
CA GLN A 5 14.37 -2.90 22.60
C GLN A 5 14.83 -4.08 21.75
N LYS A 6 13.97 -5.08 21.57
CA LYS A 6 14.31 -6.27 20.75
C LYS A 6 14.54 -5.87 19.29
N GLU A 7 13.85 -4.85 18.84
CA GLU A 7 13.83 -4.32 17.48
C GLU A 7 15.09 -3.49 17.15
N ASP A 8 15.89 -3.11 18.15
CA ASP A 8 17.15 -2.37 17.93
C ASP A 8 18.14 -3.13 17.02
N ILE A 9 18.01 -4.46 16.97
CA ILE A 9 18.83 -5.31 16.09
C ILE A 9 18.65 -4.96 14.60
N PHE A 10 17.49 -4.46 14.19
CA PHE A 10 17.21 -4.07 12.80
C PHE A 10 17.94 -2.80 12.37
N PHE A 11 18.46 -2.03 13.32
CA PHE A 11 19.25 -0.83 13.04
C PHE A 11 20.77 -1.08 13.11
N LEU A 12 21.18 -2.33 13.29
CA LEU A 12 22.56 -2.77 13.18
C LEU A 12 22.81 -3.36 11.78
N SER A 13 23.99 -3.09 11.23
CA SER A 13 24.45 -3.77 10.01
C SER A 13 24.87 -5.21 10.32
N VAL A 14 24.87 -6.05 9.28
CA VAL A 14 25.28 -7.47 9.37
C VAL A 14 26.69 -7.64 9.97
N ASN A 15 27.58 -6.66 9.77
CA ASN A 15 28.95 -6.68 10.30
C ASN A 15 29.05 -6.21 11.76
N GLU A 16 28.04 -5.53 12.28
CA GLU A 16 27.98 -5.03 13.65
C GLU A 16 27.34 -6.06 14.58
N ILE A 17 26.37 -6.84 14.09
CA ILE A 17 25.66 -7.86 14.88
C ILE A 17 26.63 -8.82 15.59
N PRO A 18 27.61 -9.47 14.90
CA PRO A 18 28.54 -10.37 15.59
C PRO A 18 29.34 -9.69 16.68
N LYS A 19 29.76 -8.43 16.46
CA LYS A 19 30.59 -7.66 17.41
C LYS A 19 29.83 -7.34 18.68
N VAL A 20 28.58 -6.94 18.52
CA VAL A 20 27.65 -6.64 19.62
C VAL A 20 27.33 -7.93 20.40
N LEU A 21 27.17 -9.07 19.73
CA LEU A 21 26.91 -10.35 20.38
C LEU A 21 28.12 -10.92 21.15
N THR A 22 29.34 -10.74 20.64
CA THR A 22 30.57 -11.29 21.24
C THR A 22 31.14 -10.42 22.34
N ASP A 23 31.01 -9.09 22.26
CA ASP A 23 31.47 -8.17 23.28
C ASP A 23 30.31 -7.28 23.76
N ARG A 24 29.86 -7.52 24.99
CA ARG A 24 28.74 -6.78 25.57
C ARG A 24 29.14 -5.41 26.09
N SER A 25 30.43 -5.13 26.24
CA SER A 25 30.93 -3.83 26.71
C SER A 25 30.84 -2.76 25.63
N ILE A 26 30.91 -3.16 24.35
CA ILE A 26 30.86 -2.24 23.22
C ILE A 26 29.44 -1.85 22.81
N GLY A 27 28.39 -2.43 23.40
CA GLY A 27 27.01 -2.08 23.04
C GLY A 27 26.69 -0.60 23.25
N ALA A 28 27.29 0.03 24.25
CA ALA A 28 27.15 1.47 24.47
C ALA A 28 27.63 2.31 23.26
N LYS A 29 28.65 1.84 22.54
CA LYS A 29 29.17 2.49 21.33
C LYS A 29 28.15 2.50 20.18
N TYR A 30 27.29 1.49 20.11
CA TYR A 30 26.32 1.34 19.03
C TYR A 30 24.95 1.92 19.36
N ARG A 31 24.70 2.33 20.62
CA ARG A 31 23.42 2.94 21.03
C ARG A 31 23.13 4.22 20.27
N ASP A 32 24.12 5.10 20.11
CA ASP A 32 23.94 6.36 19.38
C ASP A 32 23.63 6.10 17.90
N SER A 33 24.35 5.17 17.27
CA SER A 33 24.10 4.77 15.88
C SER A 33 22.73 4.10 15.69
N ILE A 34 22.28 3.27 16.63
CA ILE A 34 20.93 2.67 16.59
C ILE A 34 19.87 3.76 16.68
N ARG A 35 20.02 4.70 17.61
CA ARG A 35 19.08 5.81 17.80
C ARG A 35 19.01 6.71 16.57
N GLU A 36 20.16 7.05 15.99
CA GLU A 36 20.25 7.84 14.77
C GLU A 36 19.59 7.12 13.59
N ARG A 37 19.95 5.86 13.33
CA ARG A 37 19.37 5.07 12.22
C ARG A 37 17.88 4.84 12.38
N ARG A 38 17.40 4.67 13.62
CA ARG A 38 15.96 4.60 13.94
C ARG A 38 15.26 5.91 13.60
N ALA A 39 15.84 7.05 13.96
CA ALA A 39 15.28 8.37 13.63
C ALA A 39 15.23 8.59 12.12
N ILE A 40 16.30 8.25 11.40
CA ILE A 40 16.37 8.32 9.93
C ILE A 40 15.33 7.41 9.30
N HIS A 41 15.18 6.17 9.78
CA HIS A 41 14.18 5.25 9.26
C HIS A 41 12.75 5.77 9.47
N ALA A 42 12.44 6.29 10.65
CA ALA A 42 11.16 6.92 10.93
C ALA A 42 10.92 8.13 10.02
N GLU A 43 11.94 8.95 9.74
CA GLU A 43 11.84 10.03 8.76
C GLU A 43 11.48 9.48 7.38
N TYR A 44 12.19 8.47 6.88
CA TYR A 44 11.92 7.88 5.56
C TYR A 44 10.54 7.24 5.45
N GLU A 45 10.05 6.55 6.49
CA GLU A 45 8.70 5.98 6.50
C GLU A 45 7.62 7.06 6.37
N THR A 46 7.86 8.25 6.94
CA THR A 46 6.93 9.38 6.84
C THR A 46 7.14 10.23 5.59
N ARG A 47 8.23 10.01 4.85
CA ARG A 47 8.63 10.87 3.74
C ARG A 47 7.92 10.44 2.46
N ASP A 48 6.94 11.24 2.08
CA ASP A 48 6.28 11.11 0.79
C ASP A 48 7.22 11.57 -0.34
N LEU A 49 7.80 10.61 -1.08
CA LEU A 49 8.63 10.88 -2.26
C LEU A 49 7.79 11.37 -3.46
N SER A 50 6.46 11.31 -3.37
CA SER A 50 5.49 11.73 -4.39
C SER A 50 4.89 13.11 -4.14
N ALA A 51 5.51 13.95 -3.30
CA ALA A 51 5.05 15.30 -2.93
C ALA A 51 4.97 16.28 -4.13
N THR A 52 4.07 16.02 -5.07
CA THR A 52 3.32 17.02 -5.81
C THR A 52 2.13 17.38 -4.93
N GLY A 53 1.87 18.69 -4.75
CA GLY A 53 0.95 19.24 -3.72
C GLY A 53 -0.45 18.62 -3.66
N GLU A 54 -1.25 19.02 -2.66
CA GLU A 54 -2.63 18.54 -2.48
C GLU A 54 -3.41 18.52 -3.80
N VAL A 55 -3.59 17.33 -4.37
CA VAL A 55 -4.44 17.11 -5.54
C VAL A 55 -5.83 16.80 -5.01
N THR A 56 -6.70 17.80 -4.99
CA THR A 56 -8.13 17.58 -4.83
C THR A 56 -8.71 17.25 -6.20
N VAL A 57 -9.26 16.04 -6.38
CA VAL A 57 -10.00 15.68 -7.60
C VAL A 57 -11.48 15.95 -7.36
N GLU A 58 -12.13 16.59 -8.34
CA GLU A 58 -13.58 16.79 -8.29
C GLU A 58 -14.33 15.46 -8.40
N GLU A 59 -15.50 15.36 -7.76
CA GLU A 59 -16.41 14.23 -7.92
C GLU A 59 -16.84 14.08 -9.39
N GLY A 60 -16.95 12.85 -9.89
CA GLY A 60 -17.14 12.57 -11.31
C GLY A 60 -15.86 12.54 -12.15
N SER A 61 -14.70 12.73 -11.51
CA SER A 61 -13.40 12.55 -12.14
C SER A 61 -13.07 11.09 -12.45
N VAL A 62 -12.19 10.90 -13.43
CA VAL A 62 -11.68 9.60 -13.85
C VAL A 62 -10.19 9.55 -13.58
N LEU A 63 -9.79 8.67 -12.67
CA LEU A 63 -8.38 8.34 -12.48
C LEU A 63 -7.97 7.33 -13.55
N SER A 64 -6.75 7.49 -14.08
CA SER A 64 -6.21 6.62 -15.12
C SER A 64 -4.98 5.88 -14.60
N GLY A 65 -4.84 4.63 -15.02
CA GLY A 65 -3.69 3.80 -14.76
C GLY A 65 -3.50 2.77 -15.86
N THR A 66 -2.84 1.67 -15.52
CA THR A 66 -2.59 0.55 -16.43
C THR A 66 -3.72 -0.45 -16.33
N ALA A 67 -4.36 -0.75 -17.46
CA ALA A 67 -5.29 -1.87 -17.58
C ALA A 67 -4.56 -3.21 -17.34
N VAL A 68 -4.89 -3.90 -16.25
CA VAL A 68 -4.20 -5.14 -15.87
C VAL A 68 -5.08 -6.35 -16.12
N SER A 69 -6.26 -6.36 -15.52
CA SER A 69 -7.22 -7.45 -15.65
C SER A 69 -8.58 -6.83 -15.92
N GLY A 70 -9.33 -7.40 -16.86
CA GLY A 70 -10.52 -6.75 -17.33
C GLY A 70 -11.80 -7.07 -16.61
N GLY A 71 -12.86 -6.49 -17.15
CA GLY A 71 -14.17 -6.43 -16.54
C GLY A 71 -14.44 -5.05 -15.97
N ARG A 72 -15.68 -4.84 -15.56
CA ARG A 72 -16.14 -3.56 -15.02
C ARG A 72 -17.03 -3.81 -13.81
N VAL A 73 -16.65 -3.23 -12.68
CA VAL A 73 -17.32 -3.44 -11.40
C VAL A 73 -17.50 -2.09 -10.71
N THR A 74 -18.66 -1.91 -10.06
CA THR A 74 -18.93 -0.78 -9.19
C THR A 74 -19.08 -1.28 -7.76
N GLY A 75 -18.45 -0.62 -6.81
CA GLY A 75 -18.40 -1.05 -5.42
C GLY A 75 -17.86 0.03 -4.50
N ARG A 76 -17.86 -0.27 -3.19
CA ARG A 76 -17.33 0.67 -2.19
C ARG A 76 -15.82 0.53 -2.11
N ALA A 77 -15.11 1.64 -2.20
CA ALA A 77 -13.67 1.68 -2.05
C ALA A 77 -13.26 1.32 -0.62
N ARG A 78 -12.21 0.50 -0.50
CA ARG A 78 -11.52 0.17 0.74
C ARG A 78 -10.04 0.47 0.56
N VAL A 79 -9.64 1.64 1.04
CA VAL A 79 -8.24 2.03 1.16
C VAL A 79 -7.63 1.28 2.34
N VAL A 80 -6.68 0.41 2.01
CA VAL A 80 -5.96 -0.45 2.94
C VAL A 80 -4.47 -0.18 2.76
N LEU A 81 -3.78 0.14 3.86
CA LEU A 81 -2.32 0.33 3.87
C LEU A 81 -1.58 -0.82 4.56
N ASN A 82 -2.29 -1.60 5.37
CA ASN A 82 -1.76 -2.78 6.05
C ASN A 82 -2.76 -3.95 5.91
N PRO A 83 -2.39 -5.04 5.22
CA PRO A 83 -3.30 -6.15 4.97
C PRO A 83 -3.72 -6.88 6.26
N ALA A 84 -2.90 -6.85 7.31
CA ALA A 84 -3.20 -7.51 8.58
C ALA A 84 -4.32 -6.81 9.38
N LEU A 85 -4.57 -5.52 9.10
CA LEU A 85 -5.61 -4.72 9.76
C LEU A 85 -6.84 -4.52 8.87
N ALA A 86 -6.84 -5.11 7.67
CA ALA A 86 -7.86 -4.88 6.66
C ALA A 86 -9.17 -5.58 7.03
N SER A 87 -10.29 -4.88 6.84
CA SER A 87 -11.63 -5.45 6.87
C SER A 87 -12.28 -5.23 5.50
N LEU A 88 -12.26 -6.27 4.68
CA LEU A 88 -12.87 -6.28 3.35
C LEU A 88 -14.14 -7.16 3.34
N ARG A 89 -15.13 -6.76 2.55
CA ARG A 89 -16.34 -7.56 2.30
C ARG A 89 -16.50 -7.79 0.81
N GLN A 90 -17.27 -8.81 0.44
CA GLN A 90 -17.68 -8.99 -0.95
C GLN A 90 -18.42 -7.75 -1.46
N GLY A 91 -18.18 -7.34 -2.70
CA GLY A 91 -18.64 -6.07 -3.27
C GLY A 91 -17.72 -4.88 -3.01
N ASP A 92 -16.72 -4.99 -2.11
CA ASP A 92 -15.74 -3.93 -1.90
C ASP A 92 -14.66 -3.95 -3.01
N ILE A 93 -14.11 -2.77 -3.27
CA ILE A 93 -13.00 -2.55 -4.20
C ILE A 93 -11.76 -2.22 -3.37
N LEU A 94 -10.71 -3.03 -3.51
CA LEU A 94 -9.47 -2.86 -2.77
C LEU A 94 -8.62 -1.76 -3.40
N ILE A 95 -8.22 -0.76 -2.60
CA ILE A 95 -7.27 0.29 -2.97
C ILE A 95 -6.05 0.17 -2.06
N THR A 96 -4.85 0.11 -2.63
CA THR A 96 -3.59 0.08 -1.87
C THR A 96 -2.47 0.76 -2.65
N GLU A 97 -1.36 1.08 -1.99
CA GLU A 97 -0.18 1.63 -2.63
C GLU A 97 0.57 0.54 -3.42
N TYR A 98 0.97 -0.53 -2.75
CA TYR A 98 1.70 -1.66 -3.33
C TYR A 98 1.19 -2.98 -2.75
N THR A 99 1.69 -4.09 -3.30
CA THR A 99 1.28 -5.43 -2.90
C THR A 99 2.47 -6.36 -2.75
N ASP A 100 2.30 -7.35 -1.89
CA ASP A 100 3.18 -8.47 -1.64
C ASP A 100 2.31 -9.74 -1.39
N PRO A 101 2.90 -10.93 -1.18
CA PRO A 101 2.12 -12.15 -0.96
C PRO A 101 1.12 -12.09 0.20
N GLY A 102 1.29 -11.19 1.18
CA GLY A 102 0.36 -10.99 2.30
C GLY A 102 -1.01 -10.43 1.87
N TRP A 103 -1.13 -9.90 0.66
CA TRP A 103 -2.37 -9.33 0.12
C TRP A 103 -3.30 -10.36 -0.54
N THR A 104 -2.80 -11.56 -0.84
CA THR A 104 -3.56 -12.60 -1.55
C THR A 104 -4.93 -12.92 -0.92
N PRO A 105 -5.09 -13.00 0.41
CA PRO A 105 -6.41 -13.23 1.00
C PRO A 105 -7.42 -12.11 0.69
N LEU A 106 -6.97 -10.85 0.61
CA LEU A 106 -7.83 -9.71 0.30
C LEU A 106 -8.23 -9.71 -1.18
N PHE A 107 -7.35 -10.17 -2.06
CA PHE A 107 -7.63 -10.31 -3.49
C PHE A 107 -8.76 -11.30 -3.78
N LEU A 108 -8.86 -12.36 -2.96
CA LEU A 108 -9.95 -13.34 -3.07
C LEU A 108 -11.32 -12.73 -2.72
N ILE A 109 -11.35 -11.78 -1.79
CA ILE A 109 -12.58 -11.16 -1.28
C ILE A 109 -13.00 -9.97 -2.16
N ALA A 110 -12.05 -9.14 -2.57
CA ALA A 110 -12.29 -7.93 -3.34
C ALA A 110 -12.95 -8.23 -4.68
N ASP A 111 -13.85 -7.37 -5.15
CA ASP A 111 -14.45 -7.51 -6.48
C ASP A 111 -13.72 -6.70 -7.57
N ALA A 112 -12.84 -5.77 -7.18
CA ALA A 112 -11.84 -5.19 -8.06
C ALA A 112 -10.62 -4.71 -7.26
N ILE A 113 -9.49 -4.48 -7.94
CA ILE A 113 -8.22 -4.09 -7.32
C ILE A 113 -7.68 -2.83 -8.00
N VAL A 114 -7.27 -1.85 -7.20
CA VAL A 114 -6.57 -0.65 -7.64
C VAL A 114 -5.28 -0.48 -6.85
N THR A 115 -4.16 -0.25 -7.54
CA THR A 115 -2.87 0.00 -6.89
C THR A 115 -2.18 1.25 -7.42
N GLU A 116 -1.41 1.93 -6.56
CA GLU A 116 -0.56 3.06 -6.99
C GLU A 116 0.73 2.60 -7.65
N VAL A 117 1.24 1.44 -7.25
CA VAL A 117 2.46 0.82 -7.76
C VAL A 117 2.13 -0.57 -8.25
N GLY A 118 2.61 -0.90 -9.45
CA GLY A 118 2.46 -2.23 -10.02
C GLY A 118 2.48 -2.22 -11.54
N GLY A 119 3.24 -3.16 -12.12
CA GLY A 119 3.32 -3.34 -13.56
C GLY A 119 2.35 -4.41 -14.08
N MET A 120 1.99 -4.31 -15.36
CA MET A 120 1.13 -5.26 -16.09
C MET A 120 1.63 -6.71 -16.05
N LEU A 121 2.94 -6.91 -15.88
CA LEU A 121 3.63 -8.22 -15.88
C LEU A 121 4.04 -8.69 -14.47
N SER A 122 3.61 -7.98 -13.41
CA SER A 122 3.91 -8.38 -12.04
C SER A 122 3.19 -9.66 -11.62
N HIS A 123 3.69 -10.34 -10.57
CA HIS A 123 3.00 -11.49 -9.99
C HIS A 123 1.57 -11.13 -9.56
N THR A 124 1.40 -9.97 -8.93
CA THR A 124 0.09 -9.41 -8.55
C THR A 124 -0.83 -9.26 -9.76
N ALA A 125 -0.30 -8.86 -10.91
CA ALA A 125 -1.08 -8.72 -12.15
C ALA A 125 -1.52 -10.07 -12.72
N THR A 126 -0.67 -11.09 -12.64
CA THR A 126 -1.05 -12.47 -12.99
C THR A 126 -2.17 -12.97 -12.07
N LEU A 127 -2.02 -12.77 -10.76
CA LEU A 127 -3.02 -13.20 -9.77
C LEU A 127 -4.38 -12.53 -9.99
N ALA A 128 -4.42 -11.23 -10.29
CA ALA A 128 -5.68 -10.54 -10.59
C ALA A 128 -6.43 -11.16 -11.78
N ARG A 129 -5.70 -11.61 -12.81
CA ARG A 129 -6.27 -12.28 -13.99
C ARG A 129 -6.74 -13.69 -13.67
N GLU A 130 -5.95 -14.46 -12.93
CA GLU A 130 -6.32 -15.82 -12.49
C GLU A 130 -7.61 -15.81 -11.67
N LEU A 131 -7.79 -14.79 -10.84
CA LEU A 131 -8.99 -14.60 -10.02
C LEU A 131 -10.16 -13.94 -10.76
N ASN A 132 -9.99 -13.59 -12.04
CA ASN A 132 -10.96 -12.85 -12.87
C ASN A 132 -11.48 -11.57 -12.19
N LYS A 133 -10.59 -10.88 -11.46
CA LYS A 133 -10.92 -9.62 -10.80
C LYS A 133 -10.48 -8.45 -11.70
N PRO A 134 -11.38 -7.51 -12.05
CA PRO A 134 -10.97 -6.27 -12.69
C PRO A 134 -9.87 -5.57 -11.90
N ALA A 135 -8.82 -5.13 -12.59
CA ALA A 135 -7.68 -4.52 -11.94
C ALA A 135 -7.07 -3.38 -12.76
N VAL A 136 -6.80 -2.28 -12.09
CA VAL A 136 -6.11 -1.10 -12.64
C VAL A 136 -4.93 -0.75 -11.73
N PHE A 137 -3.71 -0.89 -12.23
CA PHE A 137 -2.50 -0.62 -11.44
C PHE A 137 -1.87 0.70 -11.86
N SER A 138 -0.87 1.17 -11.11
CA SER A 138 -0.19 2.44 -11.41
C SER A 138 -1.14 3.63 -11.48
N VAL A 139 -2.16 3.66 -10.61
CA VAL A 139 -3.07 4.80 -10.46
C VAL A 139 -2.46 5.77 -9.46
N ALA A 140 -1.79 6.81 -9.95
CA ALA A 140 -1.04 7.73 -9.12
C ALA A 140 -1.93 8.38 -8.04
N GLY A 141 -1.53 8.26 -6.78
CA GLY A 141 -2.23 8.85 -5.63
C GLY A 141 -3.59 8.24 -5.30
N ALA A 142 -3.94 7.06 -5.83
CA ALA A 142 -5.23 6.41 -5.58
C ALA A 142 -5.63 6.34 -4.09
N THR A 143 -4.70 6.06 -3.18
CA THR A 143 -4.94 5.97 -1.73
C THR A 143 -5.25 7.32 -1.09
N ARG A 144 -4.85 8.43 -1.72
CA ARG A 144 -5.14 9.80 -1.28
C ARG A 144 -6.40 10.37 -1.93
N LEU A 145 -6.58 10.07 -3.21
CA LEU A 145 -7.66 10.62 -4.04
C LEU A 145 -9.00 9.90 -3.85
N ILE A 146 -8.96 8.62 -3.45
CA ILE A 146 -10.15 7.80 -3.22
C ILE A 146 -10.44 7.75 -1.73
N HIS A 147 -11.64 8.14 -1.33
CA HIS A 147 -12.03 8.09 0.08
C HIS A 147 -12.56 6.71 0.47
N ASN A 148 -12.30 6.31 1.71
CA ASN A 148 -12.79 5.04 2.25
C ASN A 148 -14.33 5.03 2.26
N GLY A 149 -14.95 4.00 1.66
CA GLY A 149 -16.40 3.87 1.53
C GLY A 149 -17.03 4.58 0.33
N GLN A 150 -16.25 5.41 -0.40
CA GLN A 150 -16.70 6.08 -1.62
C GLN A 150 -17.12 5.05 -2.67
N LEU A 151 -18.22 5.32 -3.36
CA LEU A 151 -18.64 4.49 -4.47
C LEU A 151 -17.74 4.80 -5.68
N ILE A 152 -17.15 3.77 -6.27
CA ILE A 152 -16.30 3.91 -7.47
C ILE A 152 -16.64 2.83 -8.49
N THR A 153 -16.39 3.11 -9.77
CA THR A 153 -16.41 2.09 -10.83
C THR A 153 -15.01 1.85 -11.36
N VAL A 154 -14.55 0.61 -11.32
CA VAL A 154 -13.29 0.19 -11.94
C VAL A 154 -13.58 -0.42 -13.30
N ASP A 155 -13.00 0.15 -14.36
CA ASP A 155 -12.99 -0.40 -15.72
C ASP A 155 -11.59 -0.93 -16.03
N GLY A 156 -11.42 -2.23 -15.80
CA GLY A 156 -10.16 -2.94 -15.99
C GLY A 156 -9.75 -3.08 -17.45
N TRP A 157 -10.66 -2.90 -18.41
CA TRP A 157 -10.32 -2.89 -19.84
C TRP A 157 -9.68 -1.59 -20.27
N ARG A 158 -10.18 -0.47 -19.73
CA ARG A 158 -9.69 0.86 -20.09
C ARG A 158 -8.60 1.38 -19.17
N GLY A 159 -8.36 0.71 -18.04
CA GLY A 159 -7.41 1.20 -17.05
C GLY A 159 -7.93 2.44 -16.33
N GLN A 160 -9.24 2.50 -16.06
CA GLN A 160 -9.92 3.69 -15.55
C GLN A 160 -10.64 3.40 -14.23
N VAL A 161 -10.62 4.37 -13.33
CA VAL A 161 -11.38 4.38 -12.08
C VAL A 161 -12.25 5.63 -12.05
N HIS A 162 -13.57 5.45 -12.11
CA HIS A 162 -14.53 6.54 -12.06
C HIS A 162 -14.95 6.78 -10.62
N LEU A 163 -14.77 8.01 -10.14
CA LEU A 163 -15.19 8.43 -8.81
C LEU A 163 -16.64 8.90 -8.85
N HIS A 164 -17.52 8.28 -8.07
CA HIS A 164 -18.91 8.76 -7.95
C HIS A 164 -19.01 9.78 -6.82
N ALA A 165 -19.95 10.72 -6.99
CA ALA A 165 -20.30 11.68 -5.94
C ALA A 165 -20.86 10.94 -4.72
N GLY A 166 -20.50 11.39 -3.52
CA GLY A 166 -21.08 10.86 -2.29
C GLY A 166 -22.55 11.22 -2.20
N GLU A 167 -23.45 10.24 -2.03
CA GLU A 167 -24.75 10.52 -1.41
C GLU A 167 -24.46 10.96 0.02
N ALA A 168 -24.60 12.25 0.30
CA ALA A 168 -24.69 12.73 1.67
C ALA A 168 -25.94 12.08 2.28
N ASP A 169 -25.73 11.02 3.10
CA ASP A 169 -26.77 10.43 3.92
C ASP A 169 -27.53 11.57 4.63
N SER A 170 -28.79 11.74 4.24
CA SER A 170 -29.74 12.71 4.81
C SER A 170 -30.47 12.13 6.01
#